data_AF-A0A538ND57-F1
#
_entry.id   AF-A0A538ND57-F1
#
_cell.length_a   1.000
_cell.length_b   1.000
_cell.length_c   1.000
_cell.angle_alpha   90.00
_cell.angle_beta   90.00
_cell.angle_gamma   90.00
#
_symmetry.space_group_name_H-M   'P 1'
#
loop_
_entity.id
_entity.type
_entity.pdbx_description
1 polymer ?
#
loop_
_entity_poly.entity_id
_entity_poly.type
_entity_poly.pdbx_seq_one_letter_code
_entity_poly.pdbx_strand_id
1 'polypeptide(L)'
;MAKKISSADPSLPLHEVLEAEFTALYGELPADYSKSTEPAARLKAIWSAIHGLKEKRSALCISGGGIRSATFGLGVLQGLARCELLDRFHYLSTVSGGGYIGGWLAAWIHRSDGGLAEVAAQLAESRDQTRPNPEPKQIQNLRSYSNYLSPRLGLFSADSWTLVGTYLRNLLLNWCVIIPLLAAVLALPWIYTAILMMNPPPYTNAPLWAGSVFVVIGVAYMGINLPCGRNARWNQRRFLIFCLAPLFLASILLTMHWAWFTYYGRHLPAWPLFGFGRPRTWVPFLYLGIVIHLFSWVGSLLPAHGFRFFVFLAVIISGAIGGVLLWFGAERLFPQPIAKMELYTCFGIPLFMALFFLAIMIFAGISSRWTEDPDREWWG
;
A
#
# COMPACT_ATOMS: atom_id res chain seq x y z
N MET A 1 -29.38 -33.74 -17.34
CA MET A 1 -29.55 -32.53 -16.51
C MET A 1 -28.24 -32.19 -15.84
N ALA A 2 -27.47 -31.27 -16.43
CA ALA A 2 -26.21 -30.81 -15.88
C ALA A 2 -26.49 -29.81 -14.75
N LYS A 3 -26.01 -30.12 -13.54
CA LYS A 3 -26.12 -29.26 -12.36
C LYS A 3 -25.25 -28.03 -12.61
N LYS A 4 -25.88 -26.85 -12.70
CA LYS A 4 -25.20 -25.55 -12.78
C LYS A 4 -24.18 -25.44 -11.65
N ILE A 5 -22.90 -25.40 -12.01
CA ILE A 5 -21.82 -25.02 -11.09
C ILE A 5 -21.90 -23.51 -10.94
N SER A 6 -22.43 -23.07 -9.80
CA SER A 6 -22.41 -21.67 -9.37
C SER A 6 -20.98 -21.23 -9.13
N SER A 7 -20.63 -20.06 -9.65
CA SER A 7 -19.34 -19.37 -9.53
C SER A 7 -19.09 -18.78 -8.13
N ALA A 8 -19.22 -19.59 -7.08
CA ALA A 8 -18.89 -19.20 -5.71
C ALA A 8 -17.48 -19.70 -5.36
N ASP A 9 -16.72 -18.84 -4.69
CA ASP A 9 -15.37 -19.05 -4.16
C ASP A 9 -15.06 -20.52 -3.77
N PRO A 10 -14.01 -21.16 -4.33
CA PRO A 10 -13.66 -22.56 -4.05
C PRO A 10 -13.08 -22.80 -2.64
N SER A 11 -13.23 -21.84 -1.72
CA SER A 11 -12.72 -21.95 -0.36
C SER A 11 -13.64 -22.83 0.49
N LEU A 12 -13.08 -23.90 1.07
CA LEU A 12 -13.80 -24.73 2.03
C LEU A 12 -14.19 -23.87 3.25
N PRO A 13 -15.46 -23.88 3.69
CA PRO A 13 -15.88 -23.15 4.87
C PRO A 13 -15.09 -23.58 6.11
N LEU A 14 -14.61 -22.62 6.91
CA LEU A 14 -13.75 -22.88 8.08
C LEU A 14 -14.35 -23.90 9.06
N HIS A 15 -15.66 -23.87 9.27
CA HIS A 15 -16.33 -24.81 10.18
C HIS A 15 -16.23 -26.26 9.67
N GLU A 16 -16.36 -26.50 8.37
CA GLU A 16 -16.20 -27.84 7.78
C GLU A 16 -14.76 -28.34 7.93
N VAL A 17 -13.78 -27.45 7.76
CA VAL A 17 -12.36 -27.78 7.95
C VAL A 17 -12.09 -28.20 9.41
N LEU A 18 -12.59 -27.43 10.38
CA LEU A 18 -12.39 -27.72 11.81
C LEU A 18 -13.14 -28.97 12.28
N GLU A 19 -14.33 -29.24 11.71
CA GLU A 19 -15.08 -30.45 12.01
C GLU A 19 -14.38 -31.71 11.46
N ALA A 20 -13.88 -31.64 10.22
CA ALA A 20 -13.10 -32.73 9.62
C ALA A 20 -11.80 -32.97 10.39
N GLU A 21 -11.11 -31.90 10.79
CA GLU A 21 -9.91 -31.97 11.64
C GLU A 21 -10.22 -32.60 13.01
N PHE A 22 -11.28 -32.18 13.68
CA PHE A 22 -11.69 -32.73 14.97
C PHE A 22 -11.97 -34.24 14.85
N THR A 23 -12.69 -34.64 13.80
CA THR A 23 -12.99 -36.04 13.50
C THR A 23 -11.71 -36.83 13.22
N ALA A 24 -10.76 -36.26 12.49
CA ALA A 24 -9.47 -36.91 12.21
C ALA A 24 -8.62 -37.11 13.48
N LEU A 25 -8.68 -36.18 14.45
CA LEU A 25 -7.91 -36.25 15.69
C LEU A 25 -8.59 -37.09 16.79
N TYR A 26 -9.92 -37.06 16.87
CA TYR A 26 -10.70 -37.62 17.99
C TYR A 26 -11.71 -38.70 17.58
N GLY A 27 -11.79 -39.04 16.29
CA GLY A 27 -12.65 -40.08 15.74
C GLY A 27 -14.03 -39.59 15.31
N GLU A 28 -14.78 -38.94 16.21
CA GLU A 28 -16.15 -38.47 15.94
C GLU A 28 -16.44 -37.12 16.61
N LEU A 29 -17.42 -36.39 16.09
CA LEU A 29 -17.94 -35.18 16.75
C LEU A 29 -18.71 -35.55 18.03
N PRO A 30 -18.79 -34.65 19.03
CA PRO A 30 -19.56 -34.88 20.25
C PRO A 30 -21.02 -35.27 19.97
N ALA A 31 -21.60 -36.13 20.80
CA ALA A 31 -22.98 -36.59 20.61
C ALA A 31 -24.02 -35.45 20.69
N ASP A 32 -23.70 -34.36 21.40
CA ASP A 32 -24.48 -33.14 21.55
C ASP A 32 -24.14 -32.06 20.50
N TYR A 33 -23.38 -32.40 19.46
CA TYR A 33 -22.98 -31.46 18.43
C TYR A 33 -24.18 -30.88 17.66
N SER A 34 -24.13 -29.57 17.39
CA SER A 34 -25.22 -28.82 16.76
C SER A 34 -25.54 -29.36 15.36
N LYS A 35 -26.81 -29.69 15.10
CA LYS A 35 -27.33 -30.07 13.77
C LYS A 35 -27.75 -28.86 12.91
N SER A 36 -27.39 -27.65 13.33
CA SER A 36 -27.72 -26.44 12.58
C SER A 36 -27.03 -26.43 11.21
N THR A 37 -27.75 -25.99 10.17
CA THR A 37 -27.17 -25.76 8.84
C THR A 37 -26.49 -24.39 8.72
N GLU A 38 -26.56 -23.55 9.75
CA GLU A 38 -26.01 -22.20 9.74
C GLU A 38 -24.49 -22.20 10.06
N PRO A 39 -23.63 -21.63 9.18
CA PRO A 39 -22.17 -21.65 9.37
C PRO A 39 -21.66 -21.07 10.69
N ALA A 40 -22.25 -19.95 11.15
CA ALA A 40 -21.83 -19.29 12.39
C ALA A 40 -22.16 -20.14 13.64
N ALA A 41 -23.32 -20.82 13.61
CA ALA A 41 -23.73 -21.71 14.69
C ALA A 41 -22.82 -22.95 14.78
N ARG A 42 -22.47 -23.55 13.63
CA ARG A 42 -21.52 -24.67 13.54
C ARG A 42 -20.12 -24.28 14.01
N LEU A 43 -19.63 -23.11 13.60
CA LEU A 43 -18.33 -22.60 14.05
C LEU A 43 -18.27 -22.39 15.57
N LYS A 44 -19.34 -21.85 16.16
CA LYS A 44 -19.44 -21.72 17.63
C LYS A 44 -19.49 -23.08 18.33
N ALA A 45 -20.21 -24.05 17.76
CA ALA A 45 -20.31 -25.40 18.30
C ALA A 45 -18.95 -26.12 18.29
N ILE A 46 -18.20 -26.06 17.18
CA ILE A 46 -16.87 -26.71 17.09
C ILE A 46 -15.85 -26.05 18.02
N TRP A 47 -15.90 -24.72 18.18
CA TRP A 47 -15.06 -24.06 19.18
C TRP A 47 -15.40 -24.51 20.60
N SER A 48 -16.69 -24.62 20.95
CA SER A 48 -17.09 -25.11 22.27
C SER A 48 -16.60 -26.54 22.51
N ALA A 49 -16.74 -27.42 21.52
CA ALA A 49 -16.25 -28.80 21.58
C ALA A 49 -14.73 -28.86 21.82
N ILE A 50 -13.97 -28.08 21.05
CA ILE A 50 -12.51 -27.97 21.19
C ILE A 50 -12.10 -27.46 22.58
N HIS A 51 -12.76 -26.43 23.11
CA HIS A 51 -12.42 -25.86 24.42
C HIS A 51 -12.86 -26.78 25.58
N GLY A 52 -13.83 -27.65 25.34
CA GLY A 52 -14.30 -28.66 26.31
C GLY A 52 -13.44 -29.93 26.37
N LEU A 53 -12.43 -30.08 25.51
CA LEU A 53 -11.54 -31.24 25.51
C LEU A 53 -10.81 -31.36 26.86
N LYS A 54 -10.84 -32.58 27.44
CA LYS A 54 -10.14 -32.89 28.69
C LYS A 54 -8.62 -32.78 28.53
N GLU A 55 -8.10 -33.20 27.38
CA GLU A 55 -6.70 -33.05 27.02
C GLU A 55 -6.53 -31.87 26.06
N LYS A 56 -5.65 -30.93 26.42
CA LYS A 56 -5.37 -29.77 25.59
C LYS A 56 -4.53 -30.17 24.39
N ARG A 57 -4.87 -29.60 23.22
CA ARG A 57 -4.07 -29.73 22.01
C ARG A 57 -2.68 -29.11 22.19
N SER A 58 -1.70 -29.78 21.63
CA SER A 58 -0.28 -29.44 21.69
C SER A 58 0.29 -29.36 20.28
N ALA A 59 1.24 -28.45 20.07
CA ALA A 59 1.90 -28.25 18.80
C ALA A 59 3.41 -28.26 18.96
N LEU A 60 4.11 -28.95 18.06
CA LEU A 60 5.54 -28.78 17.88
C LEU A 60 5.76 -27.66 16.87
N CYS A 61 6.40 -26.57 17.32
CA CYS A 61 6.66 -25.39 16.51
C CYS A 61 8.16 -25.25 16.24
N ILE A 62 8.59 -25.39 14.97
CA ILE A 62 10.00 -25.27 14.57
C ILE A 62 10.18 -23.98 13.76
N SER A 63 10.92 -23.03 14.33
CA SER A 63 11.14 -21.70 13.74
C SER A 63 12.10 -21.73 12.54
N GLY A 64 12.18 -20.61 11.83
CA GLY A 64 13.13 -20.39 10.74
C GLY A 64 14.58 -20.28 11.22
N GLY A 65 15.50 -20.12 10.27
CA GLY A 65 16.94 -20.00 10.53
C GLY A 65 17.84 -20.73 9.53
N GLY A 66 17.30 -21.10 8.37
CA GLY A 66 18.02 -21.88 7.34
C GLY A 66 18.40 -23.27 7.84
N ILE A 67 19.46 -23.84 7.26
CA ILE A 67 19.86 -25.21 7.60
C ILE A 67 20.26 -25.38 9.06
N ARG A 68 20.82 -24.34 9.71
CA ARG A 68 21.18 -24.45 11.14
C ARG A 68 19.98 -24.78 12.02
N SER A 69 18.85 -24.13 11.74
CA SER A 69 17.59 -24.42 12.45
C SER A 69 17.09 -25.83 12.11
N ALA A 70 17.19 -26.28 10.85
CA ALA A 70 16.83 -27.66 10.49
C ALA A 70 17.67 -28.70 11.22
N THR A 71 18.99 -28.49 11.35
CA THR A 71 19.91 -29.39 12.07
C THR A 71 19.62 -29.41 13.57
N PHE A 72 19.36 -28.24 14.18
CA PHE A 72 18.93 -28.18 15.57
C PHE A 72 17.59 -28.89 15.77
N GLY A 73 16.63 -28.66 14.86
CA GLY A 73 15.32 -29.30 14.83
C GLY A 73 15.41 -30.82 14.76
N LEU A 74 16.32 -31.37 13.96
CA LEU A 74 16.60 -32.82 13.95
C LEU A 74 16.99 -33.32 15.34
N GLY A 75 17.90 -32.62 16.03
CA GLY A 75 18.31 -32.98 17.39
C GLY A 75 17.15 -32.95 18.39
N VAL A 76 16.26 -31.95 18.28
CA VAL A 76 15.03 -31.86 19.08
C VAL A 76 14.10 -33.04 18.78
N LEU A 77 13.87 -33.38 17.51
CA LEU A 77 13.03 -34.51 17.11
C LEU A 77 13.57 -35.84 17.66
N GLN A 78 14.88 -36.07 17.56
CA GLN A 78 15.53 -37.25 18.14
C GLN A 78 15.42 -37.27 19.67
N GLY A 79 15.53 -36.11 20.33
CA GLY A 79 15.31 -36.00 21.78
C GLY A 79 13.88 -36.34 22.19
N LEU A 80 12.89 -35.77 21.51
CA LEU A 80 11.47 -36.05 21.74
C LEU A 80 11.15 -37.52 21.48
N ALA A 81 11.72 -38.13 20.44
CA ALA A 81 11.56 -39.54 20.14
C ALA A 81 12.12 -40.44 21.26
N ARG A 82 13.32 -40.14 21.76
CA ARG A 82 13.92 -40.87 22.91
C ARG A 82 13.12 -40.74 24.20
N CYS A 83 12.41 -39.64 24.36
CA CYS A 83 11.54 -39.42 25.52
C CYS A 83 10.10 -39.93 25.30
N GLU A 84 9.80 -40.59 24.17
CA GLU A 84 8.44 -41.06 23.83
C GLU A 84 7.40 -39.92 23.85
N LEU A 85 7.80 -38.72 23.40
CA LEU A 85 6.95 -37.53 23.36
C LEU A 85 6.55 -37.11 21.95
N LEU A 86 7.15 -37.68 20.90
CA LEU A 86 6.97 -37.21 19.54
C LEU A 86 5.54 -37.43 19.00
N ASP A 87 4.87 -38.49 19.47
CA ASP A 87 3.48 -38.84 19.17
C ASP A 87 2.45 -38.08 20.03
N ARG A 88 2.90 -37.27 21.00
CA ARG A 88 2.04 -36.48 21.90
C ARG A 88 1.63 -35.12 21.31
N PHE A 89 2.13 -34.76 20.12
CA PHE A 89 1.82 -33.50 19.44
C PHE A 89 0.73 -33.69 18.39
N HIS A 90 -0.27 -32.81 18.42
CA HIS A 90 -1.38 -32.82 17.47
C HIS A 90 -1.03 -32.03 16.20
N TYR A 91 -0.15 -31.04 16.33
CA TYR A 91 0.21 -30.12 15.25
C TYR A 91 1.72 -30.00 15.07
N LEU A 92 2.12 -29.79 13.82
CA LEU A 92 3.46 -29.42 13.43
C LEU A 92 3.42 -28.07 12.70
N SER A 93 3.89 -27.01 13.35
CA SER A 93 3.97 -25.67 12.78
C SER A 93 5.41 -25.34 12.43
N THR A 94 5.66 -24.98 11.17
CA THR A 94 7.04 -24.80 10.68
C THR A 94 7.17 -23.62 9.74
N VAL A 95 8.35 -22.97 9.73
CA VAL A 95 8.65 -21.86 8.84
C VAL A 95 10.11 -21.91 8.37
N SER A 96 10.35 -21.60 7.09
CA SER A 96 11.70 -21.54 6.48
C SER A 96 12.53 -22.82 6.75
N GLY A 97 13.67 -22.73 7.45
CA GLY A 97 14.49 -23.89 7.84
C GLY A 97 13.72 -24.94 8.66
N GLY A 98 12.78 -24.51 9.51
CA GLY A 98 11.84 -25.42 10.18
C GLY A 98 10.96 -26.18 9.20
N GLY A 99 10.57 -25.55 8.09
CA GLY A 99 9.78 -26.20 7.03
C GLY A 99 10.56 -27.29 6.29
N TYR A 100 11.88 -27.12 6.16
CA TYR A 100 12.75 -28.16 5.60
C TYR A 100 12.74 -29.43 6.46
N ILE A 101 12.97 -29.29 7.77
CA ILE A 101 12.94 -30.45 8.67
C ILE A 101 11.53 -31.00 8.89
N GLY A 102 10.51 -30.13 8.92
CA GLY A 102 9.11 -30.54 9.05
C GLY A 102 8.62 -31.33 7.85
N GLY A 103 8.90 -30.85 6.63
CA GLY A 103 8.59 -31.57 5.40
C GLY A 103 9.35 -32.88 5.28
N TRP A 104 10.62 -32.91 5.70
CA TRP A 104 11.40 -34.14 5.79
C TRP A 104 10.75 -35.17 6.73
N LEU A 105 10.32 -34.76 7.94
CA LEU A 105 9.67 -35.64 8.91
C LEU A 105 8.33 -36.15 8.37
N ALA A 106 7.46 -35.26 7.88
CA ALA A 106 6.15 -35.61 7.34
C ALA A 106 6.27 -36.60 6.16
N ALA A 107 7.23 -36.37 5.26
CA ALA A 107 7.46 -37.24 4.12
C ALA A 107 8.08 -38.58 4.51
N TRP A 108 8.82 -38.66 5.62
CA TRP A 108 9.29 -39.94 6.16
C TRP A 108 8.11 -40.72 6.76
N ILE A 109 7.30 -40.09 7.61
CA ILE A 109 6.10 -40.69 8.22
C ILE A 109 5.18 -41.27 7.14
N HIS A 110 4.89 -40.50 6.08
CA HIS A 110 4.01 -40.94 4.98
C HIS A 110 4.57 -42.14 4.20
N ARG A 111 5.89 -42.33 4.15
CA ARG A 111 6.53 -43.41 3.38
C ARG A 111 6.91 -44.62 4.22
N SER A 112 6.70 -44.55 5.54
CA SER A 112 6.95 -45.67 6.46
C SER A 112 5.66 -46.46 6.62
N ASP A 113 5.73 -47.78 6.46
CA ASP A 113 4.55 -48.65 6.63
C ASP A 113 4.04 -48.61 8.08
N GLY A 114 4.92 -48.43 9.06
CA GLY A 114 4.57 -48.24 10.47
C GLY A 114 4.35 -46.78 10.90
N GLY A 115 4.27 -45.85 9.95
CA GLY A 115 3.94 -44.45 10.20
C GLY A 115 4.84 -43.75 11.23
N LEU A 116 4.23 -42.93 12.10
CA LEU A 116 4.97 -42.14 13.10
C LEU A 116 5.66 -43.02 14.15
N ALA A 117 5.07 -44.15 14.54
CA ALA A 117 5.64 -45.02 15.56
C ALA A 117 6.98 -45.62 15.11
N GLU A 118 7.04 -46.10 13.87
CA GLU A 118 8.27 -46.63 13.28
C GLU A 118 9.33 -45.54 13.13
N VAL A 119 8.95 -44.37 12.63
CA VAL A 119 9.86 -43.23 12.48
C VAL A 119 10.39 -42.76 13.84
N ALA A 120 9.54 -42.69 14.87
CA ALA A 120 9.96 -42.34 16.23
C ALA A 120 10.96 -43.37 16.78
N ALA A 121 10.73 -44.66 16.59
CA ALA A 121 11.68 -45.70 17.00
C ALA A 121 13.04 -45.53 16.30
N GLN A 122 13.05 -45.30 14.99
CA GLN A 122 14.29 -45.08 14.21
C GLN A 122 14.99 -43.76 14.57
N LEU A 123 14.25 -42.73 15.01
CA LEU A 123 14.81 -41.47 15.52
C LEU A 123 15.39 -41.61 16.94
N ALA A 124 14.78 -42.48 17.74
CA ALA A 124 15.21 -42.77 19.10
C ALA A 124 16.42 -43.70 19.15
N GLU A 125 16.60 -44.53 18.12
CA GLU A 125 17.66 -45.52 18.04
C GLU A 125 19.04 -44.88 18.25
N SER A 126 19.74 -45.38 19.27
CA SER A 126 21.08 -44.93 19.59
C SER A 126 22.05 -45.45 18.54
N ARG A 127 23.02 -44.63 18.14
CA ARG A 127 24.03 -44.99 17.14
C ARG A 127 24.70 -46.33 17.51
N ASP A 128 24.31 -47.39 16.82
CA ASP A 128 24.95 -48.69 16.94
C ASP A 128 26.35 -48.61 16.33
N GLN A 129 27.36 -48.37 17.17
CA GLN A 129 28.75 -48.18 16.76
C GLN A 129 29.36 -49.41 16.06
N THR A 130 28.65 -50.56 16.04
CA THR A 130 29.10 -51.78 15.37
C THR A 130 28.82 -51.78 13.87
N ARG A 131 27.96 -50.87 13.36
CA ARG A 131 27.64 -50.75 11.92
C ARG A 131 28.46 -49.62 11.27
N PRO A 132 28.99 -49.81 10.04
CA PRO A 132 29.71 -48.76 9.31
C PRO A 132 28.88 -47.49 9.11
N ASN A 133 27.54 -47.63 9.04
CA ASN A 133 26.57 -46.56 8.94
C ASN A 133 25.45 -46.78 9.97
N PRO A 134 25.57 -46.21 11.17
CA PRO A 134 24.66 -46.50 12.29
C PRO A 134 23.32 -45.77 12.20
N GLU A 135 23.18 -44.77 11.31
CA GLU A 135 21.99 -43.93 11.21
C GLU A 135 21.08 -44.36 10.04
N PRO A 136 19.76 -44.19 10.13
CA PRO A 136 18.85 -44.35 9.00
C PRO A 136 19.26 -43.50 7.79
N LYS A 137 19.03 -44.03 6.58
CA LYS A 137 19.39 -43.37 5.30
C LYS A 137 18.81 -41.96 5.18
N GLN A 138 17.64 -41.72 5.77
CA GLN A 138 16.92 -40.46 5.79
C GLN A 138 17.68 -39.39 6.57
N ILE A 139 18.33 -39.77 7.68
CA ILE A 139 19.20 -38.89 8.48
C ILE A 139 20.51 -38.65 7.73
N GLN A 140 21.10 -39.68 7.13
CA GLN A 140 22.32 -39.55 6.32
C GLN A 140 22.12 -38.56 5.17
N ASN A 141 21.02 -38.69 4.43
CA ASN A 141 20.67 -37.76 3.35
C ASN A 141 20.56 -36.33 3.86
N LEU A 142 19.91 -36.09 4.99
CA LEU A 142 19.81 -34.75 5.58
C LEU A 142 21.20 -34.15 5.84
N ARG A 143 22.12 -34.95 6.38
CA ARG A 143 23.51 -34.54 6.65
C ARG A 143 24.30 -34.27 5.37
N SER A 144 24.18 -35.14 4.36
CA SER A 144 24.88 -35.00 3.08
C SER A 144 24.45 -33.76 2.28
N TYR A 145 23.22 -33.27 2.48
CA TYR A 145 22.67 -32.11 1.78
C TYR A 145 22.50 -30.87 2.70
N SER A 146 23.30 -30.77 3.77
CA SER A 146 23.27 -29.63 4.70
C SER A 146 23.64 -28.28 4.04
N ASN A 147 24.39 -28.30 2.93
CA ASN A 147 24.65 -27.09 2.13
C ASN A 147 23.59 -26.92 1.05
N TYR A 148 22.45 -26.34 1.43
CA TYR A 148 21.23 -26.23 0.62
C TYR A 148 21.36 -25.43 -0.70
N LEU A 149 22.41 -24.61 -0.87
CA LEU A 149 22.62 -23.80 -2.09
C LEU A 149 23.95 -24.07 -2.81
N SER A 150 24.90 -24.78 -2.20
CA SER A 150 26.20 -25.09 -2.82
C SER A 150 26.87 -26.31 -2.17
N PRO A 151 26.57 -27.53 -2.65
CA PRO A 151 27.15 -28.76 -2.09
C PRO A 151 28.68 -28.82 -2.23
N ARG A 152 29.27 -28.09 -3.20
CA ARG A 152 30.72 -27.94 -3.39
C ARG A 152 31.08 -26.47 -3.60
N LEU A 153 31.65 -25.84 -2.57
CA LEU A 153 32.28 -24.53 -2.71
C LEU A 153 33.56 -24.68 -3.53
N GLY A 154 33.60 -24.03 -4.69
CA GLY A 154 34.78 -23.94 -5.54
C GLY A 154 34.55 -22.92 -6.66
N LEU A 155 35.50 -22.02 -6.87
CA LEU A 155 35.46 -21.00 -7.94
C LEU A 155 35.36 -21.61 -9.36
N PHE A 156 35.71 -22.89 -9.48
CA PHE A 156 35.69 -23.66 -10.72
C PHE A 156 34.62 -24.76 -10.76
N SER A 157 33.67 -24.78 -9.81
CA SER A 157 32.56 -25.75 -9.88
C SER A 157 31.48 -25.26 -10.84
N ALA A 158 30.90 -26.18 -11.63
CA ALA A 158 29.80 -25.89 -12.54
C ALA A 158 28.58 -25.32 -11.79
N ASP A 159 28.36 -25.74 -10.54
CA ASP A 159 27.27 -25.28 -9.69
C ASP A 159 27.41 -23.79 -9.33
N SER A 160 28.62 -23.32 -9.03
CA SER A 160 28.88 -21.90 -8.74
C SER A 160 28.60 -21.01 -9.94
N TRP A 161 29.04 -21.42 -11.14
CA TRP A 161 28.79 -20.67 -12.37
C TRP A 161 27.33 -20.72 -12.81
N THR A 162 26.62 -21.80 -12.52
CA THR A 162 25.16 -21.90 -12.73
C THR A 162 24.41 -20.92 -11.83
N LEU A 163 24.82 -20.78 -10.57
CA LEU A 163 24.24 -19.84 -9.62
C LEU A 163 24.52 -18.38 -10.02
N VAL A 164 25.77 -18.07 -10.40
CA VAL A 164 26.16 -16.75 -10.92
C VAL A 164 25.39 -16.42 -12.20
N GLY A 165 25.30 -17.35 -13.15
CA GLY A 165 24.54 -17.18 -14.38
C GLY A 165 23.05 -16.96 -14.14
N THR A 166 22.45 -17.70 -13.21
CA THR A 166 21.05 -17.53 -12.81
C THR A 166 20.82 -16.17 -12.14
N TYR A 167 21.72 -15.77 -11.25
CA TYR A 167 21.68 -14.46 -10.59
C TYR A 167 21.80 -13.33 -11.62
N LEU A 168 22.82 -13.36 -12.49
CA LEU A 168 23.04 -12.34 -13.52
C LEU A 168 21.88 -12.28 -14.50
N ARG A 169 21.36 -13.42 -14.96
CA ARG A 169 20.18 -13.46 -15.84
C ARG A 169 18.99 -12.76 -15.18
N ASN A 170 18.69 -13.11 -13.92
CA ASN A 170 17.55 -12.51 -13.21
C ASN A 170 17.78 -11.02 -12.90
N LEU A 171 19.01 -10.65 -12.54
CA LEU A 171 19.39 -9.27 -12.32
C LEU A 171 19.20 -8.44 -13.59
N LEU A 172 19.73 -8.91 -14.72
CA LEU A 172 19.60 -8.24 -16.01
C LEU A 172 18.14 -8.16 -16.46
N LEU A 173 17.36 -9.24 -16.35
CA LEU A 173 15.94 -9.22 -16.70
C LEU A 173 15.16 -8.19 -15.86
N ASN A 174 15.41 -8.15 -14.54
CA ASN A 174 14.78 -7.17 -13.67
C ASN A 174 15.22 -5.74 -14.01
N TRP A 175 16.50 -5.54 -14.28
CA TRP A 175 17.06 -4.21 -14.59
C TRP A 175 16.60 -3.70 -15.96
N CYS A 176 16.42 -4.58 -16.95
CA CYS A 176 15.82 -4.24 -18.24
C CYS A 176 14.39 -3.72 -18.12
N VAL A 177 13.68 -4.01 -17.03
CA VAL A 177 12.34 -3.46 -16.75
C VAL A 177 12.42 -2.21 -15.86
N ILE A 178 13.22 -2.27 -14.79
CA ILE A 178 13.28 -1.20 -13.78
C ILE A 178 13.97 0.05 -14.33
N ILE A 179 15.08 -0.09 -15.07
CA ILE A 179 15.83 1.06 -15.58
C ILE A 179 14.99 1.91 -16.53
N PRO A 180 14.32 1.36 -17.57
CA PRO A 180 13.48 2.16 -18.45
C PRO A 180 12.33 2.85 -17.71
N LEU A 181 11.73 2.18 -16.72
CA LEU A 181 10.64 2.76 -15.93
C LEU A 181 11.15 3.95 -15.10
N LEU A 182 12.28 3.81 -14.40
CA LEU A 182 12.91 4.88 -13.67
C LEU A 182 13.33 6.03 -14.59
N ALA A 183 13.92 5.71 -15.75
CA ALA A 183 14.29 6.69 -16.75
C ALA A 183 13.08 7.46 -17.28
N ALA A 184 11.93 6.80 -17.51
CA ALA A 184 10.70 7.44 -17.92
C ALA A 184 10.16 8.42 -16.85
N VAL A 185 10.20 8.04 -15.57
CA VAL A 185 9.81 8.94 -14.46
C VAL A 185 10.76 10.13 -14.35
N LEU A 186 12.08 9.88 -14.43
CA LEU A 186 13.11 10.92 -14.38
C LEU A 186 13.09 11.83 -15.62
N ALA A 187 12.49 11.40 -16.73
CA ALA A 187 12.29 12.23 -17.92
C ALA A 187 11.16 13.26 -17.76
N LEU A 188 10.23 13.10 -16.80
CA LEU A 188 9.10 14.02 -16.63
C LEU A 188 9.54 15.47 -16.35
N PRO A 189 10.48 15.75 -15.42
CA PRO A 189 11.03 17.10 -15.26
C PRO A 189 11.68 17.64 -16.54
N TRP A 190 12.37 16.80 -17.32
CA TRP A 190 13.03 17.22 -18.55
C TRP A 190 12.02 17.64 -19.62
N ILE A 191 10.95 16.86 -19.79
CA ILE A 191 9.84 17.20 -20.69
C ILE A 191 9.19 18.51 -20.22
N TYR A 192 8.96 18.67 -18.92
CA TYR A 192 8.36 19.89 -18.39
C TYR A 192 9.25 21.12 -18.62
N THR A 193 10.56 21.00 -18.36
CA THR A 193 11.57 22.02 -18.71
C THR A 193 11.53 22.38 -20.20
N ALA A 194 11.47 21.38 -21.09
CA ALA A 194 11.38 21.64 -22.52
C ALA A 194 10.13 22.47 -22.87
N ILE A 195 8.97 22.15 -22.28
CA ILE A 195 7.73 22.92 -22.44
C ILE A 195 7.87 24.36 -21.92
N LEU A 196 8.50 24.56 -20.76
CA LEU A 196 8.73 25.89 -20.21
C LEU A 196 9.59 26.77 -21.13
N MET A 197 10.52 26.16 -21.87
CA MET A 197 11.42 26.82 -22.83
C MET A 197 10.82 27.04 -24.22
N MET A 198 9.65 26.47 -24.50
CA MET A 198 8.97 26.72 -25.76
C MET A 198 8.53 28.18 -25.83
N ASN A 199 8.77 28.84 -26.97
CA ASN A 199 8.25 30.17 -27.22
C ASN A 199 6.71 30.10 -27.27
N PRO A 200 5.99 30.77 -26.36
CA PRO A 200 4.55 30.56 -26.24
C PRO A 200 3.77 31.17 -27.41
N PRO A 201 2.61 30.61 -27.79
CA PRO A 201 1.76 31.19 -28.84
C PRO A 201 1.26 32.60 -28.45
N PRO A 202 0.77 33.43 -29.40
CA PRO A 202 0.42 34.84 -29.17
C PRO A 202 -0.55 35.08 -28.00
N TYR A 203 -1.46 34.13 -27.76
CA TYR A 203 -2.45 34.17 -26.67
C TYR A 203 -1.98 33.36 -25.45
N THR A 204 -1.23 33.98 -24.56
CA THR A 204 -0.58 33.30 -23.41
C THR A 204 -1.47 33.08 -22.20
N ASN A 205 -2.73 33.52 -22.26
CA ASN A 205 -3.67 33.40 -21.14
C ASN A 205 -4.48 32.10 -21.17
N ALA A 206 -4.38 31.29 -22.23
CA ALA A 206 -5.10 30.01 -22.30
C ALA A 206 -4.74 29.06 -21.15
N PRO A 207 -3.45 28.84 -20.78
CA PRO A 207 -3.10 28.01 -19.62
C PRO A 207 -3.60 28.59 -18.29
N LEU A 208 -3.62 29.92 -18.14
CA LEU A 208 -4.18 30.60 -16.97
C LEU A 208 -5.67 30.28 -16.80
N TRP A 209 -6.47 30.47 -17.85
CA TRP A 209 -7.91 30.23 -17.80
C TRP A 209 -8.24 28.74 -17.65
N ALA A 210 -7.57 27.87 -18.43
CA ALA A 210 -7.76 26.43 -18.32
C ALA A 210 -7.37 25.90 -16.93
N GLY A 211 -6.23 26.35 -16.40
CA GLY A 211 -5.80 26.01 -15.04
C GLY A 211 -6.80 26.48 -13.99
N SER A 212 -7.32 27.71 -14.12
CA SER A 212 -8.34 28.25 -13.21
C SER A 212 -9.64 27.43 -13.24
N VAL A 213 -10.09 27.01 -14.43
CA VAL A 213 -11.27 26.14 -14.58
C VAL A 213 -11.03 24.80 -13.87
N PHE A 214 -9.84 24.20 -14.02
CA PHE A 214 -9.52 22.96 -13.33
C PHE A 214 -9.46 23.10 -11.80
N VAL A 215 -8.99 24.24 -11.28
CA VAL A 215 -9.10 24.55 -9.84
C VAL A 215 -10.56 24.59 -9.42
N VAL A 216 -11.43 25.29 -10.17
CA VAL A 216 -12.86 25.37 -9.86
C VAL A 216 -13.51 23.98 -9.88
N ILE A 217 -13.17 23.11 -10.83
CA ILE A 217 -13.67 21.73 -10.88
C ILE A 217 -13.25 20.96 -9.61
N GLY A 218 -11.97 21.02 -9.23
CA GLY A 218 -11.47 20.34 -8.03
C GLY A 218 -12.13 20.85 -6.75
N VAL A 219 -12.25 22.17 -6.60
CA VAL A 219 -12.92 22.80 -5.46
C VAL A 219 -14.41 22.47 -5.41
N ALA A 220 -15.11 22.49 -6.55
CA ALA A 220 -16.52 22.10 -6.63
C ALA A 220 -16.71 20.63 -6.25
N TYR A 221 -15.81 19.73 -6.67
CA TYR A 221 -15.83 18.34 -6.24
C TYR A 221 -15.75 18.22 -4.71
N MET A 222 -14.81 18.94 -4.09
CA MET A 222 -14.65 18.92 -2.62
C MET A 222 -15.93 19.40 -1.94
N GLY A 223 -16.49 20.53 -2.39
CA GLY A 223 -17.71 21.09 -1.82
C GLY A 223 -18.95 20.18 -1.95
N ILE A 224 -19.10 19.48 -3.08
CA ILE A 224 -20.20 18.53 -3.31
C ILE A 224 -20.06 17.28 -2.42
N ASN A 225 -18.83 16.81 -2.17
CA ASN A 225 -18.59 15.60 -1.40
C ASN A 225 -18.46 15.85 0.11
N LEU A 226 -18.28 17.11 0.52
CA LEU A 226 -18.26 17.51 1.92
C LEU A 226 -19.58 17.11 2.62
N PRO A 227 -19.55 16.54 3.85
CA PRO A 227 -20.75 16.08 4.55
C PRO A 227 -21.82 17.15 4.77
N CYS A 228 -21.44 18.37 5.14
CA CYS A 228 -22.38 19.50 5.24
C CYS A 228 -22.90 19.98 3.88
N GLY A 229 -22.16 19.76 2.79
CA GLY A 229 -22.55 20.15 1.44
C GLY A 229 -23.65 19.27 0.88
N ARG A 230 -23.36 18.48 -0.15
CA ARG A 230 -24.31 17.51 -0.72
C ARG A 230 -24.09 16.09 -0.23
N ASN A 231 -23.01 15.83 0.52
CA ASN A 231 -22.64 14.50 1.03
C ASN A 231 -22.76 13.41 -0.05
N ALA A 232 -22.28 13.71 -1.27
CA ALA A 232 -22.55 12.86 -2.43
C ALA A 232 -21.82 11.50 -2.38
N ARG A 233 -20.82 11.36 -1.50
CA ARG A 233 -20.05 10.13 -1.22
C ARG A 233 -19.55 9.43 -2.49
N TRP A 234 -18.97 10.20 -3.40
CA TRP A 234 -18.47 9.67 -4.66
C TRP A 234 -17.25 8.76 -4.45
N ASN A 235 -17.12 7.76 -5.33
CA ASN A 235 -16.06 6.76 -5.24
C ASN A 235 -14.68 7.30 -5.68
N GLN A 236 -13.64 6.51 -5.41
CA GLN A 236 -12.25 6.83 -5.73
C GLN A 236 -12.03 7.20 -7.21
N ARG A 237 -12.73 6.54 -8.16
CA ARG A 237 -12.61 6.87 -9.59
C ARG A 237 -13.02 8.31 -9.88
N ARG A 238 -14.12 8.78 -9.28
CA ARG A 238 -14.58 10.16 -9.42
C ARG A 238 -13.65 11.15 -8.71
N PHE A 239 -13.10 10.79 -7.55
CA PHE A 239 -12.05 11.57 -6.91
C PHE A 239 -10.85 11.80 -7.84
N LEU A 240 -10.35 10.74 -8.48
CA LEU A 240 -9.21 10.84 -9.40
C LEU A 240 -9.52 11.76 -10.59
N ILE A 241 -10.72 11.65 -11.18
CA ILE A 241 -11.10 12.37 -12.41
C ILE A 241 -11.50 13.82 -12.15
N PHE A 242 -12.18 14.11 -11.04
CA PHE A 242 -12.78 15.42 -10.77
C PHE A 242 -12.07 16.21 -9.67
N CYS A 243 -11.16 15.61 -8.91
CA CYS A 243 -10.38 16.29 -7.89
C CYS A 243 -8.89 16.24 -8.21
N LEU A 244 -8.27 15.06 -8.15
CA LEU A 244 -6.82 14.95 -8.23
C LEU A 244 -6.27 15.33 -9.61
N ALA A 245 -6.80 14.75 -10.70
CA ALA A 245 -6.30 15.05 -12.04
C ALA A 245 -6.51 16.52 -12.45
N PRO A 246 -7.69 17.15 -12.22
CA PRO A 246 -7.86 18.58 -12.47
C PRO A 246 -6.89 19.44 -11.66
N LEU A 247 -6.73 19.21 -10.36
CA LEU A 247 -5.81 20.00 -9.55
C LEU A 247 -4.35 19.82 -9.97
N PHE A 248 -3.96 18.61 -10.36
CA PHE A 248 -2.63 18.35 -10.89
C PHE A 248 -2.43 19.07 -12.23
N LEU A 249 -3.38 18.99 -13.17
CA LEU A 249 -3.32 19.72 -14.44
C LEU A 249 -3.32 21.24 -14.23
N ALA A 250 -4.10 21.74 -13.27
CA ALA A 250 -4.10 23.15 -12.90
C ALA A 250 -2.72 23.60 -12.43
N SER A 251 -2.07 22.82 -11.57
CA SER A 251 -0.72 23.14 -11.08
C SER A 251 0.30 23.22 -12.21
N ILE A 252 0.25 22.32 -13.19
CA ILE A 252 1.12 22.35 -14.38
C ILE A 252 0.84 23.62 -15.18
N LEU A 253 -0.42 23.88 -15.54
CA LEU A 253 -0.78 25.00 -16.42
C LEU A 253 -0.52 26.37 -15.80
N LEU A 254 -0.78 26.52 -14.49
CA LEU A 254 -0.59 27.78 -13.78
C LEU A 254 0.88 28.09 -13.51
N THR A 255 1.69 27.07 -13.17
CA THR A 255 3.15 27.26 -13.02
C THR A 255 3.82 27.49 -14.38
N MET A 256 3.37 26.80 -15.42
CA MET A 256 3.78 27.05 -16.80
C MET A 256 3.44 28.47 -17.26
N HIS A 257 2.21 28.92 -17.03
CA HIS A 257 1.80 30.29 -17.32
C HIS A 257 2.68 31.31 -16.59
N TRP A 258 2.96 31.08 -15.31
CA TRP A 258 3.79 31.98 -14.51
C TRP A 258 5.22 32.10 -15.06
N ALA A 259 5.86 30.97 -15.40
CA ALA A 259 7.17 30.96 -16.04
C ALA A 259 7.19 31.73 -17.36
N TRP A 260 6.17 31.52 -18.20
CA TRP A 260 6.06 32.22 -19.48
C TRP A 260 5.79 33.71 -19.32
N PHE A 261 4.90 34.09 -18.40
CA PHE A 261 4.57 35.47 -18.09
C PHE A 261 5.82 36.24 -17.62
N THR A 262 6.57 35.66 -16.68
CA THR A 262 7.74 36.29 -16.07
C THR A 262 8.96 36.40 -17.00
N TYR A 263 9.14 35.44 -17.93
CA TYR A 263 10.29 35.40 -18.82
C TYR A 263 10.03 36.07 -20.19
N TYR A 264 8.90 35.79 -20.84
CA TYR A 264 8.60 36.35 -22.17
C TYR A 264 7.86 37.70 -22.13
N GLY A 265 7.63 38.27 -20.93
CA GLY A 265 7.05 39.60 -20.76
C GLY A 265 5.63 39.75 -21.31
N ARG A 266 4.86 38.67 -21.31
CA ARG A 266 3.53 38.61 -21.95
C ARG A 266 2.47 39.27 -21.07
N HIS A 267 1.44 39.86 -21.68
CA HIS A 267 0.45 40.65 -20.95
C HIS A 267 -0.56 39.78 -20.18
N LEU A 268 -0.62 39.93 -18.86
CA LEU A 268 -1.84 39.66 -18.11
C LEU A 268 -2.89 40.72 -18.49
N PRO A 269 -4.19 40.38 -18.56
CA PRO A 269 -5.21 41.37 -18.83
C PRO A 269 -5.14 42.47 -17.75
N ALA A 270 -4.66 43.65 -18.12
CA ALA A 270 -4.57 44.77 -17.21
C ALA A 270 -6.00 45.34 -17.04
N TRP A 271 -6.55 45.20 -15.84
CA TRP A 271 -7.73 45.95 -15.42
C TRP A 271 -7.26 47.10 -14.51
N PRO A 272 -7.23 48.36 -15.00
CA PRO A 272 -6.74 49.49 -14.22
C PRO A 272 -7.58 49.73 -12.95
N LEU A 273 -8.87 49.41 -13.03
CA LEU A 273 -9.78 49.37 -11.89
C LEU A 273 -9.47 48.12 -11.03
N PHE A 274 -9.42 48.30 -9.71
CA PHE A 274 -9.17 47.25 -8.71
C PHE A 274 -7.73 46.72 -8.57
N GLY A 275 -6.72 47.39 -9.15
CA GLY A 275 -5.31 47.07 -8.88
C GLY A 275 -4.72 45.93 -9.72
N PHE A 276 -5.40 45.48 -10.78
CA PHE A 276 -4.84 44.55 -11.78
C PHE A 276 -3.85 45.22 -12.76
N GLY A 277 -3.55 46.50 -12.59
CA GLY A 277 -2.54 47.21 -13.38
C GLY A 277 -1.08 46.84 -13.07
N ARG A 278 -0.82 46.10 -11.97
CA ARG A 278 0.52 45.62 -11.60
C ARG A 278 0.50 44.11 -11.35
N PRO A 279 0.68 43.28 -12.38
CA PRO A 279 0.47 41.82 -12.32
C PRO A 279 1.36 41.06 -11.31
N ARG A 280 2.52 41.61 -10.97
CA ARG A 280 3.47 41.02 -10.00
C ARG A 280 3.20 41.37 -8.54
N THR A 281 2.20 42.23 -8.28
CA THR A 281 1.82 42.59 -6.91
C THR A 281 0.97 41.49 -6.29
N TRP A 282 0.79 41.54 -4.97
CA TRP A 282 -0.06 40.60 -4.23
C TRP A 282 -1.56 40.75 -4.54
N VAL A 283 -1.97 41.88 -5.15
CA VAL A 283 -3.38 42.24 -5.35
C VAL A 283 -4.14 41.28 -6.28
N PRO A 284 -3.66 40.95 -7.50
CA PRO A 284 -4.33 39.98 -8.37
C PRO A 284 -4.46 38.59 -7.74
N PHE A 285 -3.42 38.15 -7.02
CA PHE A 285 -3.41 36.87 -6.33
C PHE A 285 -4.40 36.82 -5.17
N LEU A 286 -4.52 37.92 -4.42
CA LEU A 286 -5.52 38.07 -3.38
C LEU A 286 -6.94 37.92 -3.96
N TYR A 287 -7.26 38.61 -5.06
CA TYR A 287 -8.57 38.48 -5.69
C TYR A 287 -8.81 37.07 -6.20
N LEU A 288 -7.82 36.45 -6.83
CA LEU A 288 -7.91 35.07 -7.30
C LEU A 288 -8.23 34.11 -6.14
N GLY A 289 -7.49 34.23 -5.04
CA GLY A 289 -7.71 33.41 -3.85
C GLY A 289 -9.10 33.59 -3.24
N ILE A 290 -9.59 34.84 -3.16
CA ILE A 290 -10.95 35.16 -2.72
C ILE A 290 -11.99 34.52 -3.64
N VAL A 291 -11.86 34.69 -4.95
CA VAL A 291 -12.83 34.17 -5.94
C VAL A 291 -12.92 32.65 -5.86
N ILE A 292 -11.79 31.94 -5.77
CA ILE A 292 -11.76 30.47 -5.63
C ILE A 292 -12.50 30.03 -4.36
N HIS A 293 -12.27 30.70 -3.24
CA HIS A 293 -12.93 30.36 -1.98
C HIS A 293 -14.43 30.71 -1.99
N LEU A 294 -14.82 31.79 -2.66
CA LEU A 294 -16.23 32.12 -2.88
C LEU A 294 -16.94 31.05 -3.71
N PHE A 295 -16.31 30.54 -4.78
CA PHE A 295 -16.86 29.42 -5.54
C PHE A 295 -17.00 28.16 -4.66
N SER A 296 -16.00 27.86 -3.82
CA SER A 296 -16.10 26.77 -2.83
C SER A 296 -17.31 26.95 -1.92
N TRP A 297 -17.46 28.15 -1.34
CA TRP A 297 -18.52 28.47 -0.40
C TRP A 297 -19.91 28.39 -1.03
N VAL A 298 -20.08 28.93 -2.25
CA VAL A 298 -21.33 28.83 -3.03
C VAL A 298 -21.67 27.37 -3.37
N GLY A 299 -20.66 26.53 -3.61
CA GLY A 299 -20.86 25.11 -3.92
C GLY A 299 -21.10 24.21 -2.71
N SER A 300 -20.82 24.67 -1.48
CA SER A 300 -20.82 23.86 -0.25
C SER A 300 -21.63 24.49 0.89
N LEU A 301 -21.01 25.39 1.65
CA LEU A 301 -21.54 25.95 2.90
C LEU A 301 -22.78 26.83 2.70
N LEU A 302 -22.90 27.55 1.58
CA LEU A 302 -24.05 28.42 1.32
C LEU A 302 -25.35 27.61 1.13
N PRO A 303 -25.40 26.57 0.28
CA PRO A 303 -26.53 25.64 0.24
C PRO A 303 -26.82 24.93 1.57
N ALA A 304 -25.77 24.61 2.34
CA ALA A 304 -25.88 23.86 3.59
C ALA A 304 -26.49 24.65 4.75
N HIS A 305 -26.07 25.91 4.91
CA HIS A 305 -26.33 26.69 6.12
C HIS A 305 -26.97 28.06 5.85
N GLY A 306 -27.24 28.39 4.59
CA GLY A 306 -27.68 29.71 4.16
C GLY A 306 -26.58 30.76 4.30
N PHE A 307 -26.92 32.02 4.04
CA PHE A 307 -25.98 33.12 4.18
C PHE A 307 -25.70 33.40 5.67
N ARG A 308 -24.44 33.29 6.09
CA ARG A 308 -23.97 33.69 7.42
C ARG A 308 -22.82 34.66 7.29
N PHE A 309 -22.98 35.87 7.83
CA PHE A 309 -22.00 36.96 7.67
C PHE A 309 -20.59 36.56 8.11
N PHE A 310 -20.44 35.91 9.27
CA PHE A 310 -19.13 35.50 9.77
C PHE A 310 -18.48 34.37 8.95
N VAL A 311 -19.28 33.47 8.36
CA VAL A 311 -18.79 32.43 7.44
C VAL A 311 -18.34 33.06 6.13
N PHE A 312 -19.13 34.00 5.59
CA PHE A 312 -18.76 34.76 4.42
C PHE A 312 -17.45 35.54 4.63
N LEU A 313 -17.32 36.24 5.77
CA LEU A 313 -16.09 36.94 6.12
C LEU A 313 -14.89 35.98 6.25
N ALA A 314 -15.09 34.82 6.87
CA ALA A 314 -14.06 33.77 6.98
C ALA A 314 -13.58 33.27 5.60
N VAL A 315 -14.50 33.05 4.65
CA VAL A 315 -14.20 32.64 3.27
C VAL A 315 -13.37 33.69 2.55
N ILE A 316 -13.72 34.98 2.71
CA ILE A 316 -12.95 36.08 2.14
C ILE A 316 -11.53 36.13 2.74
N ILE A 317 -11.41 36.02 4.07
CA ILE A 317 -10.12 36.07 4.76
C ILE A 317 -9.24 34.88 4.37
N SER A 318 -9.77 33.66 4.40
CA SER A 318 -9.01 32.45 4.03
C SER A 318 -8.58 32.51 2.57
N GLY A 319 -9.46 32.99 1.68
CA GLY A 319 -9.14 33.20 0.28
C GLY A 319 -8.06 34.25 0.06
N ALA A 320 -8.11 35.36 0.78
CA ALA A 320 -7.07 36.39 0.74
C ALA A 320 -5.72 35.84 1.23
N ILE A 321 -5.71 35.08 2.32
CA ILE A 321 -4.51 34.42 2.85
C ILE A 321 -3.94 33.44 1.81
N GLY A 322 -4.79 32.57 1.24
CA GLY A 322 -4.38 31.62 0.21
C GLY A 322 -3.78 32.30 -1.03
N GLY A 323 -4.41 33.41 -1.46
CA GLY A 323 -3.89 34.24 -2.54
C GLY A 323 -2.52 34.85 -2.23
N VAL A 324 -2.35 35.43 -1.04
CA VAL A 324 -1.07 36.03 -0.61
C VAL A 324 0.02 34.96 -0.46
N LEU A 325 -0.31 33.76 0.03
CA LEU A 325 0.62 32.63 0.11
C LEU A 325 1.07 32.19 -1.29
N LEU A 326 0.13 32.10 -2.25
CA LEU A 326 0.45 31.79 -3.63
C LEU A 326 1.34 32.86 -4.27
N TRP A 327 1.05 34.14 -4.02
CA TRP A 327 1.92 35.25 -4.45
C TRP A 327 3.32 35.15 -3.86
N PHE A 328 3.43 34.84 -2.56
CA PHE A 328 4.72 34.66 -1.91
C PHE A 328 5.52 33.53 -2.58
N GLY A 329 4.88 32.38 -2.85
CA GLY A 329 5.52 31.29 -3.59
C GLY A 329 5.96 31.70 -5.00
N ALA A 330 5.11 32.41 -5.72
CA ALA A 330 5.34 32.82 -7.10
C ALA A 330 6.43 33.91 -7.24
N GLU A 331 6.41 34.95 -6.40
CA GLU A 331 7.30 36.12 -6.51
C GLU A 331 8.49 36.10 -5.56
N ARG A 332 8.42 35.45 -4.39
CA ARG A 332 9.54 35.43 -3.43
C ARG A 332 10.40 34.20 -3.58
N LEU A 333 9.81 33.02 -3.79
CA LEU A 333 10.57 31.79 -4.00
C LEU A 333 11.08 31.68 -5.44
N PHE A 334 10.22 32.03 -6.42
CA PHE A 334 10.54 31.93 -7.84
C PHE A 334 10.27 33.22 -8.66
N PRO A 335 10.90 34.37 -8.32
CA PRO A 335 10.73 35.63 -9.05
C PRO A 335 11.10 35.53 -10.54
N GLN A 336 12.07 34.68 -10.86
CA GLN A 336 12.51 34.36 -12.21
C GLN A 336 12.60 32.84 -12.36
N PRO A 337 11.47 32.15 -12.64
CA PRO A 337 11.40 30.69 -12.74
C PRO A 337 12.43 30.10 -13.70
N ILE A 338 12.61 30.75 -14.85
CA ILE A 338 13.54 30.32 -15.91
C ILE A 338 15.01 30.45 -15.50
N ALA A 339 15.36 31.45 -14.67
CA ALA A 339 16.72 31.58 -14.16
C ALA A 339 17.07 30.48 -13.13
N LYS A 340 16.06 29.87 -12.49
CA LYS A 340 16.20 28.77 -11.53
C LYS A 340 15.46 27.51 -12.00
N MET A 341 15.61 27.18 -13.28
CA MET A 341 14.78 26.19 -13.96
C MET A 341 14.81 24.81 -13.31
N GLU A 342 15.99 24.31 -12.92
CA GLU A 342 16.13 23.01 -12.27
C GLU A 342 15.27 22.90 -11.00
N LEU A 343 15.30 23.94 -10.16
CA LEU A 343 14.50 24.00 -8.94
C LEU A 343 13.02 24.23 -9.26
N TYR A 344 12.70 25.10 -10.23
CA TYR A 344 11.31 25.41 -10.56
C TYR A 344 10.58 24.21 -11.18
N THR A 345 11.24 23.47 -12.06
CA THR A 345 10.67 22.28 -12.70
C THR A 345 10.39 21.19 -11.67
N CYS A 346 11.29 20.98 -10.69
CA CYS A 346 11.11 19.96 -9.65
C CYS A 346 10.11 20.38 -8.57
N PHE A 347 10.14 21.65 -8.13
CA PHE A 347 9.41 22.10 -6.95
C PHE A 347 8.21 23.00 -7.26
N GLY A 348 8.08 23.59 -8.45
CA GLY A 348 7.00 24.52 -8.79
C GLY A 348 5.62 23.89 -8.68
N ILE A 349 5.43 22.71 -9.30
CA ILE A 349 4.18 21.94 -9.24
C ILE A 349 3.86 21.48 -7.81
N PRO A 350 4.75 20.77 -7.10
CA PRO A 350 4.51 20.37 -5.71
C PRO A 350 4.25 21.56 -4.77
N LEU A 351 4.99 22.67 -4.94
CA LEU A 351 4.81 23.87 -4.13
C LEU A 351 3.43 24.49 -4.37
N PHE A 352 2.98 24.59 -5.63
CA PHE A 352 1.64 25.08 -5.93
C PHE A 352 0.57 24.23 -5.23
N MET A 353 0.67 22.89 -5.34
CA MET A 353 -0.27 21.99 -4.69
C MET A 353 -0.23 22.12 -3.16
N ALA A 354 0.97 22.19 -2.58
CA ALA A 354 1.14 22.36 -1.13
C ALA A 354 0.54 23.66 -0.63
N LEU A 355 0.75 24.78 -1.33
CA LEU A 355 0.17 26.08 -0.97
C LEU A 355 -1.35 26.09 -1.14
N PHE A 356 -1.87 25.43 -2.18
CA PHE A 356 -3.30 25.27 -2.39
C PHE A 356 -3.96 24.47 -1.27
N PHE A 357 -3.40 23.30 -0.90
CA PHE A 357 -3.92 22.50 0.20
C PHE A 357 -3.74 23.20 1.56
N LEU A 358 -2.64 23.93 1.77
CA LEU A 358 -2.48 24.76 2.96
C LEU A 358 -3.58 25.82 3.07
N ALA A 359 -3.93 26.49 1.96
CA ALA A 359 -5.03 27.46 1.94
C ALA A 359 -6.38 26.80 2.29
N ILE A 360 -6.63 25.60 1.76
CA ILE A 360 -7.82 24.81 2.11
C ILE A 360 -7.81 24.40 3.58
N MET A 361 -6.69 23.97 4.14
CA MET A 361 -6.57 23.61 5.55
C MET A 361 -6.79 24.82 6.47
N ILE A 362 -6.31 26.00 6.07
CA ILE A 362 -6.61 27.26 6.78
C ILE A 362 -8.11 27.55 6.72
N PHE A 363 -8.74 27.39 5.56
CA PHE A 363 -10.19 27.53 5.41
C PHE A 363 -10.96 26.53 6.30
N ALA A 364 -10.61 25.25 6.26
CA ALA A 364 -11.19 24.21 7.11
C ALA A 364 -11.02 24.57 8.59
N GLY A 365 -9.83 24.98 9.01
CA GLY A 365 -9.53 25.41 10.37
C GLY A 365 -10.34 26.62 10.83
N ILE A 366 -10.49 27.65 9.99
CA ILE A 366 -11.34 28.81 10.31
C ILE A 366 -12.81 28.39 10.35
N SER A 367 -13.25 27.57 9.40
CA SER A 367 -14.64 27.09 9.30
C SER A 367 -15.02 26.07 10.38
N SER A 368 -14.05 25.52 11.11
CA SER A 368 -14.25 24.50 12.16
C SER A 368 -15.28 24.89 13.22
N ARG A 369 -15.40 26.19 13.51
CA ARG A 369 -16.38 26.72 14.48
C ARG A 369 -17.83 26.59 14.03
N TRP A 370 -18.07 26.35 12.74
CA TRP A 370 -19.40 26.28 12.13
C TRP A 370 -19.65 24.99 11.37
N THR A 371 -18.73 24.03 11.44
CA THR A 371 -18.80 22.70 10.81
C THR A 371 -18.86 21.62 11.89
N GLU A 372 -19.47 20.49 11.55
CA GLU A 372 -19.63 19.35 12.47
C GLU A 372 -18.43 18.41 12.40
N ASP A 373 -18.32 17.48 13.36
CA ASP A 373 -17.21 16.52 13.40
C ASP A 373 -17.04 15.70 12.10
N PRO A 374 -18.10 15.25 11.40
CA PRO A 374 -17.94 14.58 10.11
C PRO A 374 -17.25 15.44 9.04
N ASP A 375 -17.44 16.75 9.04
CA ASP A 375 -16.77 17.65 8.10
C ASP A 375 -15.29 17.76 8.44
N ARG A 376 -14.94 17.78 9.72
CA ARG A 376 -13.56 17.88 10.20
C ARG A 376 -12.78 16.60 9.87
N GLU A 377 -13.40 15.44 10.07
CA GLU A 377 -12.86 14.13 9.70
C GLU A 377 -12.69 13.97 8.20
N TRP A 378 -13.49 14.66 7.37
CA TRP A 378 -13.33 14.62 5.91
C TRP A 378 -12.06 15.33 5.43
N TRP A 379 -11.58 16.33 6.17
CA TRP A 379 -10.36 17.09 5.84
C TRP A 379 -9.06 16.49 6.42
N GLY A 380 -9.16 15.66 7.45
CA GLY A 380 -8.03 14.98 8.12
C GLY A 380 -7.74 13.61 7.52
#